data_AF-A0A951KUH7-F1
#
_entry.id   AF-A0A951KUH7-F1
#
_cell.length_a   1.000
_cell.length_b   1.000
_cell.length_c   1.000
_cell.angle_alpha   90.00
_cell.angle_beta   90.00
_cell.angle_gamma   90.00
#
_symmetry.space_group_name_H-M   'P 1'
#
loop_
_entity.id
_entity.type
_entity.pdbx_description
1 polymer ?
#
loop_
_entity_poly.entity_id
_entity_poly.type
_entity_poly.pdbx_seq_one_letter_code
_entity_poly.pdbx_strand_id
1 'polypeptide(L)' 'MPNIAERLNENAAARPNHVAIKVHDTELSYAVLEEATARVASLLRAKGVEPGDRVGIML' A
#
# COMPACT_ATOMS: atom_id res chain seq x y z
N MET A 1 7.96 -16.12 -6.23
CA MET A 1 8.62 -15.28 -5.21
C MET A 1 7.64 -14.20 -4.83
N PRO A 2 7.33 -13.98 -3.55
CA PRO A 2 6.35 -12.98 -3.18
C PRO A 2 6.84 -11.58 -3.53
N ASN A 3 5.99 -10.79 -4.17
CA ASN A 3 6.31 -9.39 -4.48
C ASN A 3 6.09 -8.50 -3.24
N ILE A 4 6.50 -7.23 -3.32
CA ILE A 4 6.43 -6.30 -2.18
C ILE A 4 4.97 -6.09 -1.71
N ALA A 5 4.01 -6.06 -2.62
CA ALA A 5 2.59 -5.89 -2.27
C ALA A 5 2.01 -7.13 -1.57
N GLU A 6 2.39 -8.34 -1.99
CA GLU A 6 1.98 -9.57 -1.30
C GLU A 6 2.49 -9.61 0.14
N ARG A 7 3.75 -9.19 0.37
CA ARG A 7 4.30 -9.08 1.74
C ARG A 7 3.55 -8.06 2.60
N LEU A 8 3.06 -6.97 2.00
CA LEU A 8 2.23 -6.00 2.71
C LEU A 8 0.92 -6.65 3.16
N ASN A 9 0.24 -7.36 2.25
CA ASN A 9 -1.04 -8.05 2.53
C ASN A 9 -0.89 -9.11 3.63
N GLU A 10 0.18 -9.91 3.58
CA GLU A 10 0.48 -10.91 4.61
C GLU A 10 0.66 -10.28 5.99
N ASN A 11 1.39 -9.15 6.08
CA ASN A 11 1.59 -8.45 7.36
C ASN A 11 0.31 -7.75 7.84
N ALA A 12 -0.49 -7.20 6.93
CA ALA A 12 -1.79 -6.61 7.28
C ALA A 12 -2.77 -7.66 7.82
N ALA A 13 -2.76 -8.87 7.26
CA ALA A 13 -3.55 -9.98 7.77
C ALA A 13 -3.03 -10.52 9.12
N ALA A 14 -1.71 -10.70 9.24
CA ALA A 14 -1.11 -11.31 10.43
C ALA A 14 -1.01 -10.34 11.63
N ARG A 15 -0.83 -9.04 11.37
CA ARG A 15 -0.51 -8.02 12.39
C ARG A 15 -1.17 -6.66 12.07
N PRO A 16 -2.51 -6.60 11.95
CA PRO A 16 -3.23 -5.41 11.45
C PRO A 16 -2.95 -4.13 12.26
N ASN A 17 -2.80 -4.26 13.58
CA ASN A 17 -2.60 -3.13 14.49
C ASN A 17 -1.12 -2.76 14.71
N HIS A 18 -0.18 -3.53 14.17
CA HIS A 18 1.24 -3.23 14.31
C HIS A 18 1.61 -2.03 13.43
N VAL A 19 2.44 -1.12 13.95
CA VAL A 19 2.92 0.05 13.22
C VAL A 19 3.73 -0.39 11.99
N ALA A 20 3.33 0.06 10.81
CA ALA A 20 3.99 -0.20 9.54
C ALA A 20 4.85 0.98 9.08
N ILE A 21 4.36 2.21 9.30
CA ILE A 21 5.06 3.45 8.96
C ILE A 21 5.03 4.36 10.19
N LYS A 22 6.17 4.94 10.51
CA LYS A 22 6.30 5.99 11.53
C LYS A 22 7.08 7.16 10.95
N VAL A 23 6.47 8.34 10.94
CA VAL A 23 7.08 9.59 10.46
C VAL A 23 6.76 10.67 11.48
N HIS A 24 7.79 11.17 12.17
CA HIS A 24 7.63 12.06 13.31
C HIS A 24 6.60 11.50 14.32
N ASP A 25 5.56 12.26 14.62
CA ASP A 25 4.47 11.89 15.53
C ASP A 25 3.33 11.11 14.86
N THR A 26 3.43 10.85 13.56
CA THR A 26 2.44 10.09 12.81
C THR A 26 2.83 8.62 12.73
N GLU A 27 1.91 7.75 13.14
CA GLU A 27 2.04 6.30 13.02
C GLU A 27 0.87 5.75 12.20
N LEU A 28 1.17 4.89 11.24
CA LEU A 28 0.18 4.15 10.46
C LEU A 28 0.36 2.66 10.74
N SER A 29 -0.74 1.99 11.11
CA SER A 29 -0.75 0.54 11.24
C SER A 29 -0.77 -0.15 9.88
N TYR A 30 -0.45 -1.44 9.83
CA TYR A 30 -0.56 -2.21 8.59
C TYR A 30 -1.98 -2.21 8.00
N ALA A 31 -3.02 -2.23 8.85
CA ALA A 31 -4.40 -2.15 8.37
C ALA A 31 -4.71 -0.81 7.68
N VAL A 32 -4.26 0.31 8.28
CA VAL A 32 -4.46 1.65 7.70
C VAL A 32 -3.65 1.81 6.41
N LEU A 33 -2.42 1.29 6.40
CA LEU A 33 -1.58 1.31 5.21
C LEU A 33 -2.22 0.53 4.06
N GLU A 34 -2.73 -0.68 4.33
CA GLU A 34 -3.37 -1.49 3.28
C GLU A 34 -4.62 -0.81 2.71
N GLU A 35 -5.46 -0.22 3.57
CA GLU A 35 -6.62 0.52 3.07
C GLU A 35 -6.20 1.69 2.15
N ALA A 36 -5.13 2.41 2.52
CA ALA A 36 -4.59 3.49 1.70
C ALA A 36 -4.04 3.00 0.36
N THR A 37 -3.27 1.90 0.34
CA THR A 37 -2.73 1.32 -0.88
C THR A 37 -3.83 0.75 -1.78
N ALA A 38 -4.84 0.10 -1.23
CA ALA A 38 -6.00 -0.40 -1.98
C ALA A 38 -6.77 0.73 -2.69
N ARG A 39 -6.93 1.89 -2.04
CA ARG A 39 -7.56 3.07 -2.68
C ARG A 39 -6.72 3.59 -3.86
N VAL A 40 -5.40 3.69 -3.70
CA VAL A 40 -4.51 4.12 -4.79
C VAL A 40 -4.51 3.11 -5.94
N ALA A 41 -4.43 1.81 -5.64
CA ALA A 41 -4.49 0.75 -6.65
C ALA A 41 -5.81 0.77 -7.43
N SER A 42 -6.93 0.95 -6.73
CA SER A 42 -8.26 1.10 -7.34
C SER A 42 -8.33 2.33 -8.25
N LEU A 43 -7.76 3.47 -7.83
CA LEU A 43 -7.69 4.69 -8.63
C LEU A 43 -6.86 4.52 -9.90
N LEU A 44 -5.68 3.88 -9.80
CA LEU A 44 -4.81 3.62 -10.96
C LEU A 44 -5.51 2.71 -11.98
N ARG A 45 -6.17 1.65 -11.51
CA ARG A 45 -6.99 0.78 -12.37
C ARG A 45 -8.13 1.56 -13.05
N ALA A 46 -8.83 2.41 -12.31
CA ALA A 46 -9.89 3.25 -12.86
C ALA A 46 -9.38 4.26 -13.91
N LYS A 47 -8.09 4.63 -13.85
CA LYS A 47 -7.40 5.46 -14.85
C LYS A 47 -6.84 4.65 -16.03
N GLY A 48 -7.04 3.33 -16.06
CA GLY A 48 -6.59 2.45 -17.14
C GLY A 48 -5.11 2.06 -17.07
N VAL A 49 -4.48 2.17 -15.90
CA VAL A 49 -3.08 1.74 -15.70
C VAL A 49 -3.00 0.21 -15.67
N GLU A 50 -2.12 -0.36 -16.48
CA GLU A 50 -1.88 -1.79 -16.60
C GLU A 50 -0.47 -2.21 -16.11
N PRO A 51 -0.25 -3.50 -15.82
CA PRO A 51 1.08 -4.00 -15.49
C PRO A 51 2.11 -3.66 -16.59
N GLY A 52 3.17 -2.96 -16.21
CA GLY A 52 4.22 -2.49 -17.13
C GLY A 52 4.13 -1.00 -17.47
N ASP A 53 2.99 -0.36 -17.16
CA ASP A 53 2.85 1.08 -17.33
C ASP A 53 3.69 1.87 -16.33
N ARG A 54 4.11 3.07 -16.76
CA ARG A 54 4.92 3.98 -15.94
C ARG A 54 4.01 5.01 -15.30
N VAL A 55 4.09 5.13 -13.98
CA VAL A 55 3.34 6.13 -13.19
C VAL A 55 4.34 7.13 -12.61
N GLY A 56 4.22 8.40 -13.02
CA GLY A 56 5.04 9.48 -12.46
C GLY A 56 4.60 9.82 -11.04
N ILE A 57 5.56 9.98 -10.14
CA ILE A 57 5.33 10.47 -8.78
C ILE A 57 5.98 11.86 -8.67
N MET A 58 5.15 12.87 -8.42
CA MET A 58 5.59 14.25 -8.15
C MET A 58 4.96 14.67 -6.83
N LEU A 59 5.80 15.12 -5.90
CA LEU A 59 5.45 15.51 -4.53
C LEU A 59 5.76 17.00 -4.32
#